data_AF-A0A0C2J832-F1
#
_entry.id   AF-A0A0C2J832-F1
#
_cell.length_a   1.000
_cell.length_b   1.000
_cell.length_c   1.000
_cell.angle_alpha   90.00
_cell.angle_beta   90.00
_cell.angle_gamma   90.00
#
_symmetry.space_group_name_H-M   'P 1'
#
loop_
_entity.id
_entity.type
_entity.pdbx_description
1 polymer ?
#
loop_
_entity_poly.entity_id
_entity_poly.type
_entity_poly.pdbx_seq_one_letter_code
_entity_poly.pdbx_strand_id
1 'polypeptide(L)'
;MSQIGGQDINASLFGNKIGSKTYQSTTEILEIDNFDREFLKTLRPTFATLWELIFPKIVAIFSGPADDIDNDEIYAIVDQLCKGGYQREFYQKLVEFIEKMVDQATNNFSINGSSLVEDIICFWQSFRSSINALGKLCVILDRSYIKRELSSSLVLAIQII
;
A
#
# COMPACT_ATOMS: atom_id res chain seq x y z
N MET A 1 -51.48 -46.07 2.23
CA MET A 1 -50.24 -46.70 1.71
C MET A 1 -49.85 -45.96 0.45
N SER A 2 -48.60 -45.49 0.41
CA SER A 2 -47.65 -45.33 -0.72
C SER A 2 -48.15 -44.78 -2.07
N GLN A 3 -47.65 -43.61 -2.51
CA GLN A 3 -46.50 -43.39 -3.45
C GLN A 3 -46.85 -43.74 -4.92
N ILE A 4 -46.34 -43.15 -6.01
CA ILE A 4 -45.44 -42.05 -6.42
C ILE A 4 -45.56 -42.01 -7.96
N GLY A 5 -45.28 -40.86 -8.58
CA GLY A 5 -44.62 -40.79 -9.89
C GLY A 5 -45.55 -40.62 -11.10
N GLY A 6 -45.34 -39.66 -12.02
CA GLY A 6 -44.23 -38.74 -12.23
C GLY A 6 -44.14 -38.40 -13.73
N GLN A 7 -43.62 -37.22 -14.03
CA GLN A 7 -43.34 -36.63 -15.37
C GLN A 7 -44.57 -35.97 -16.01
N ASP A 8 -44.53 -34.71 -16.46
CA ASP A 8 -43.52 -34.15 -17.36
C ASP A 8 -42.97 -32.77 -16.98
N ILE A 9 -41.68 -32.61 -17.31
CA ILE A 9 -40.92 -31.38 -17.30
C ILE A 9 -41.07 -30.76 -18.69
N ASN A 10 -41.52 -29.50 -18.82
CA ASN A 10 -40.76 -28.52 -19.59
C ASN A 10 -41.28 -27.09 -19.58
N ALA A 11 -40.30 -26.20 -19.79
CA ALA A 11 -40.41 -24.86 -20.36
C ALA A 11 -41.08 -23.78 -19.50
N SER A 12 -40.30 -23.24 -18.55
CA SER A 12 -40.36 -21.81 -18.26
C SER A 12 -38.97 -21.30 -17.89
N LEU A 13 -38.10 -21.22 -18.90
CA LEU A 13 -36.72 -20.76 -18.76
C LEU A 13 -36.52 -19.30 -19.20
N PHE A 14 -37.50 -18.65 -19.85
CA PHE A 14 -37.38 -17.23 -20.20
C PHE A 14 -38.77 -16.56 -20.20
N GLY A 15 -39.06 -15.80 -19.14
CA GLY A 15 -40.31 -15.05 -19.01
C GLY A 15 -40.25 -14.07 -17.85
N ASN A 16 -39.83 -12.84 -18.16
CA ASN A 16 -39.79 -11.67 -17.29
C ASN A 16 -41.02 -11.54 -16.37
N LYS A 17 -40.78 -11.35 -15.07
CA LYS A 17 -41.49 -10.34 -14.26
C LYS A 17 -40.56 -9.84 -13.16
N ILE A 18 -40.20 -8.57 -13.31
CA ILE A 18 -39.51 -7.74 -12.34
C ILE A 18 -40.42 -7.63 -11.11
N GLY A 19 -40.23 -8.54 -10.16
CA GLY A 19 -40.72 -8.40 -8.80
C GLY A 19 -39.56 -7.91 -7.95
N SER A 20 -39.57 -6.63 -7.60
CA SER A 20 -38.70 -6.06 -6.58
C SER A 20 -38.81 -6.90 -5.30
N LYS A 21 -37.88 -7.83 -5.10
CA LYS A 21 -37.60 -8.38 -3.78
C LYS A 21 -36.60 -7.42 -3.14
N THR A 22 -37.11 -6.52 -2.32
CA THR A 22 -36.29 -5.82 -1.32
C THR A 22 -35.70 -6.90 -0.42
N TYR A 23 -34.44 -7.24 -0.65
CA TYR A 23 -33.63 -7.96 0.32
C TYR A 23 -33.40 -6.99 1.48
N GLN A 24 -34.27 -7.06 2.50
CA GLN A 24 -33.94 -6.48 3.79
C GLN A 24 -32.78 -7.30 4.35
N SER A 25 -31.56 -6.74 4.26
CA SER A 25 -30.43 -7.21 5.06
C SER A 25 -30.83 -7.04 6.53
N THR A 26 -31.22 -8.13 7.18
CA THR A 26 -31.27 -8.19 8.64
C THR A 26 -29.83 -8.17 9.11
N THR A 27 -29.25 -6.98 9.24
CA THR A 27 -27.99 -6.80 9.92
C THR A 27 -28.23 -7.09 11.40
N GLU A 28 -28.10 -8.35 11.81
CA GLU A 28 -28.00 -8.71 13.22
C GLU A 28 -26.77 -8.01 13.80
N ILE A 29 -27.02 -7.02 14.66
CA ILE A 29 -25.97 -6.36 15.42
C ILE A 29 -25.56 -7.34 16.50
N LEU A 30 -24.42 -8.00 16.30
CA LEU A 30 -23.78 -8.81 17.34
C LEU A 30 -23.14 -7.87 18.37
N GLU A 31 -23.77 -7.73 19.53
CA GLU A 31 -23.14 -7.13 20.70
C GLU A 31 -22.18 -8.15 21.33
N ILE A 32 -20.90 -7.80 21.38
CA ILE A 32 -19.88 -8.61 22.05
C ILE A 32 -19.82 -8.14 23.50
N ASP A 33 -20.38 -8.95 24.41
CA ASP A 33 -20.28 -8.70 25.85
C ASP A 33 -18.81 -8.75 26.32
N ASN A 34 -18.44 -7.82 27.20
CA ASN A 34 -17.06 -7.62 27.71
C ASN A 34 -16.02 -7.19 26.65
N PHE A 35 -16.45 -6.55 25.57
CA PHE A 35 -15.52 -5.98 24.58
C PHE A 35 -14.79 -4.73 25.14
N ASP A 36 -13.58 -4.93 25.65
CA ASP A 36 -12.72 -3.83 26.10
C ASP A 36 -12.06 -3.11 24.91
N ARG A 37 -12.68 -1.99 24.50
CA ARG A 37 -12.15 -1.12 23.44
C ARG A 37 -10.82 -0.46 23.82
N GLU A 38 -10.56 -0.22 25.09
CA GLU A 38 -9.33 0.44 25.54
C GLU A 38 -8.14 -0.53 25.50
N PHE A 39 -8.35 -1.80 25.86
CA PHE A 39 -7.35 -2.85 25.68
C PHE A 39 -6.97 -3.08 24.20
N LEU A 40 -7.91 -2.95 23.27
CA LEU A 40 -7.59 -3.03 21.83
C LEU A 40 -6.79 -1.83 21.32
N LYS A 41 -6.95 -0.65 21.93
CA LYS A 41 -6.16 0.53 21.58
C LYS A 41 -4.72 0.40 22.07
N THR A 42 -4.50 -0.20 23.24
CA THR A 42 -3.14 -0.45 23.77
C THR A 42 -2.39 -1.52 22.98
N LEU A 43 -3.11 -2.44 22.32
CA LEU A 43 -2.54 -3.45 21.42
C LEU A 43 -2.19 -2.93 20.02
N ARG A 44 -2.73 -1.78 19.59
CA ARG A 44 -2.45 -1.27 18.24
C ARG A 44 -1.03 -0.69 18.18
N PRO A 45 -0.18 -1.17 17.25
CA PRO A 45 1.14 -0.60 17.07
C PRO A 45 1.02 0.86 16.64
N THR A 46 1.84 1.72 17.26
CA THR A 46 1.90 3.15 16.93
C THR A 46 2.66 3.38 15.63
N PHE A 47 2.51 4.56 15.03
CA PHE A 47 3.33 4.95 13.88
C PHE A 47 4.82 4.80 14.16
N ALA A 48 5.30 5.28 15.31
CA ALA A 48 6.71 5.21 15.69
C ALA A 48 7.23 3.76 15.68
N THR A 49 6.47 2.84 16.28
CA THR A 49 6.83 1.41 16.32
C THR A 49 6.89 0.80 14.91
N LEU A 50 5.89 1.08 14.06
CA LEU A 50 5.88 0.56 12.69
C LEU A 50 6.98 1.19 11.83
N TRP A 51 7.28 2.47 12.05
CA TRP A 51 8.34 3.19 11.37
C TRP A 51 9.71 2.62 11.73
N GLU A 52 9.98 2.35 13.01
CA GLU A 52 11.23 1.72 13.45
C GLU A 52 11.46 0.34 12.84
N LEU A 53 10.38 -0.41 12.56
CA LEU A 53 10.44 -1.72 11.91
C LEU A 53 10.71 -1.62 10.40
N ILE A 54 10.04 -0.70 9.71
CA ILE A 54 10.13 -0.60 8.24
C ILE A 54 11.32 0.24 7.77
N PHE A 55 11.76 1.23 8.54
CA PHE A 55 12.79 2.18 8.12
C PHE A 55 14.13 1.50 7.79
N PRO A 56 14.68 0.58 8.59
CA PRO A 56 15.93 -0.13 8.24
C PRO A 56 15.80 -0.92 6.94
N LYS A 57 14.62 -1.50 6.69
CA LYS A 57 14.33 -2.23 5.45
C LYS A 57 14.26 -1.30 4.25
N ILE A 58 13.65 -0.12 4.42
CA ILE A 58 13.66 0.93 3.39
C ILE A 58 15.11 1.35 3.10
N VAL A 59 15.92 1.61 4.12
CA VAL A 59 17.34 1.97 3.94
C VAL A 59 18.09 0.86 3.18
N ALA A 60 17.85 -0.41 3.50
CA ALA A 60 18.48 -1.54 2.82
C ALA A 60 18.20 -1.55 1.30
N ILE A 61 16.99 -1.18 0.87
CA ILE A 61 16.63 -1.05 -0.56
C ILE A 61 17.55 -0.07 -1.31
N PHE A 62 18.06 0.96 -0.62
CA PHE A 62 18.94 1.98 -1.20
C PHE A 62 20.44 1.70 -0.97
N SER A 63 20.81 0.69 -0.17
CA SER A 63 22.18 0.49 0.29
C SER A 63 22.94 -0.66 -0.37
N GLY A 64 22.29 -1.56 -1.11
CA GLY A 64 22.96 -2.73 -1.69
C GLY A 64 22.02 -3.82 -2.21
N PRO A 65 22.55 -5.00 -2.60
CA PRO A 65 21.76 -6.03 -3.29
C PRO A 65 20.61 -6.50 -2.41
N ALA A 66 19.41 -6.50 -3.00
CA ALA A 66 18.12 -6.73 -2.34
C ALA A 66 17.88 -8.20 -1.94
N ASP A 67 18.91 -9.04 -1.96
CA ASP A 67 18.78 -10.50 -1.91
C ASP A 67 18.34 -11.01 -0.52
N ASP A 68 18.54 -10.22 0.54
CA ASP A 68 18.14 -10.54 1.93
C ASP A 68 16.92 -9.75 2.43
N ILE A 69 16.22 -9.03 1.54
CA ILE A 69 15.06 -8.23 1.94
C ILE A 69 13.79 -9.07 1.92
N ASP A 70 13.22 -9.33 3.10
CA ASP A 70 11.89 -9.95 3.22
C ASP A 70 10.80 -8.96 2.78
N ASN A 71 10.40 -9.09 1.51
CA ASN A 71 9.39 -8.26 0.89
C ASN A 71 8.00 -8.46 1.53
N ASP A 72 7.68 -9.67 2.00
CA ASP A 72 6.38 -9.99 2.60
C ASP A 72 6.22 -9.28 3.95
N GLU A 73 7.30 -9.25 4.74
CA GLU A 73 7.34 -8.49 5.98
C GLU A 73 7.15 -6.98 5.74
N ILE A 74 7.80 -6.42 4.72
CA ILE A 74 7.61 -5.00 4.36
C ILE A 74 6.15 -4.75 3.97
N TYR A 75 5.56 -5.58 3.11
CA TYR A 75 4.15 -5.42 2.74
C TYR A 75 3.22 -5.48 3.95
N ALA A 76 3.47 -6.39 4.89
CA ALA A 76 2.67 -6.50 6.11
C ALA A 76 2.74 -5.23 6.95
N ILE A 77 3.93 -4.63 7.12
CA ILE A 77 4.09 -3.38 7.88
C ILE A 77 3.45 -2.20 7.15
N VAL A 78 3.63 -2.09 5.82
CA VAL A 78 2.97 -1.05 5.01
C VAL A 78 1.45 -1.16 5.10
N ASP A 79 0.90 -2.36 5.04
CA ASP A 79 -0.53 -2.60 5.20
C ASP A 79 -1.03 -2.19 6.59
N GLN A 80 -0.28 -2.51 7.66
CA GLN A 80 -0.60 -2.07 9.02
C GLN A 80 -0.56 -0.55 9.16
N LEU A 81 0.43 0.13 8.58
CA LEU A 81 0.51 1.58 8.54
C LEU A 81 -0.72 2.19 7.86
N CYS A 82 -1.14 1.61 6.73
CA CYS A 82 -2.29 2.09 5.98
C CYS A 82 -3.61 1.82 6.71
N LYS A 83 -3.81 0.62 7.27
CA LYS A 83 -5.00 0.29 8.08
C LYS A 83 -5.06 1.08 9.38
N GLY A 84 -3.90 1.48 9.92
CA GLY A 84 -3.77 2.33 11.10
C GLY A 84 -4.12 3.79 10.87
N GLY A 85 -4.31 4.24 9.61
CA GLY A 85 -4.58 5.64 9.29
C GLY A 85 -3.33 6.52 9.22
N TYR A 86 -2.14 5.92 9.15
CA TYR A 86 -0.86 6.63 9.16
C TYR A 86 -0.30 6.93 7.76
N GLN A 87 -1.13 6.85 6.71
CA GLN A 87 -0.68 6.99 5.32
C GLN A 87 0.00 8.32 5.04
N ARG A 88 -0.57 9.42 5.56
CA ARG A 88 -0.01 10.77 5.38
C ARG A 88 1.36 10.91 6.04
N GLU A 89 1.46 10.48 7.30
CA GLU A 89 2.69 10.57 8.08
C GLU A 89 3.78 9.68 7.46
N PHE A 90 3.42 8.46 7.04
CA PHE A 90 4.31 7.56 6.33
C PHE A 90 4.79 8.15 5.01
N TYR A 91 3.89 8.75 4.21
CA TYR A 91 4.24 9.43 2.96
C TYR A 91 5.22 10.58 3.20
N GLN A 92 4.95 11.45 4.19
CA GLN A 92 5.83 12.57 4.53
C GLN A 92 7.23 12.09 4.94
N LYS A 93 7.30 11.06 5.78
CA LYS A 93 8.59 10.49 6.22
C LYS A 93 9.37 9.84 5.07
N LEU A 94 8.70 9.21 4.12
CA LEU A 94 9.33 8.69 2.90
C LEU A 94 9.89 9.82 2.03
N VAL A 95 9.14 10.91 1.85
CA VAL A 95 9.59 12.09 1.10
C VAL A 95 10.82 12.71 1.76
N GLU A 96 10.77 12.99 3.06
CA GLU A 96 11.90 13.53 3.83
C GLU A 96 13.17 12.68 3.68
N PHE A 97 13.01 11.35 3.73
CA PHE A 97 14.13 10.42 3.56
C PHE A 97 14.72 10.47 2.14
N ILE A 98 13.86 10.46 1.12
CA ILE A 98 14.30 10.50 -0.29
C ILE A 98 15.01 11.82 -0.60
N GLU A 99 14.44 12.95 -0.17
CA GLU A 99 15.05 14.28 -0.34
C GLU A 99 16.45 14.31 0.30
N LYS A 100 16.57 13.83 1.54
CA LYS A 100 17.86 13.77 2.25
C LYS A 100 18.90 12.94 1.50
N MET A 101 18.51 11.81 0.89
CA MET A 101 19.45 11.00 0.10
C MET A 101 19.91 11.72 -1.16
N VAL A 102 19.00 12.41 -1.85
CA VAL A 102 19.34 13.18 -3.06
C VAL A 102 20.26 14.34 -2.71
N ASP A 103 20.00 15.05 -1.61
CA ASP A 103 20.88 16.12 -1.12
C ASP A 103 22.27 15.59 -0.75
N GLN A 104 22.35 14.45 -0.06
CA GLN A 104 23.62 13.82 0.28
C GLN A 104 24.41 13.41 -0.97
N ALA A 105 23.75 12.80 -1.95
CA ALA A 105 24.38 12.45 -3.22
C ALA A 105 24.89 13.69 -3.96
N THR A 106 24.07 14.75 -4.01
CA THR A 106 24.41 16.02 -4.66
C THR A 106 25.63 16.67 -4.02
N ASN A 107 25.73 16.64 -2.69
CA ASN A 107 26.89 17.15 -1.95
C ASN A 107 28.16 16.28 -2.11
N ASN A 108 27.99 14.99 -2.40
CA ASN A 108 29.10 14.05 -2.58
C ASN A 108 29.66 14.06 -4.01
N PHE A 109 28.93 14.61 -4.98
CA PHE A 109 29.43 14.73 -6.34
C PHE A 109 30.61 15.71 -6.41
N SER A 110 31.77 15.19 -6.83
CA SER A 110 32.97 16.01 -6.96
C SER A 110 32.91 16.85 -8.23
N ILE A 111 32.75 18.17 -8.07
CA ILE A 111 32.64 19.15 -9.16
C ILE A 111 33.92 19.23 -10.01
N ASN A 112 35.05 18.73 -9.50
CA ASN A 112 36.37 18.85 -10.11
C ASN A 112 36.85 17.58 -10.84
N GLY A 113 36.02 16.54 -10.95
CA GLY A 113 36.40 15.24 -11.53
C GLY A 113 35.92 15.05 -12.97
N SER A 114 36.77 14.44 -13.81
CA SER A 114 36.36 13.88 -15.11
C SER A 114 35.28 12.79 -15.00
N SER A 115 35.03 12.30 -13.77
CA SER A 115 34.03 11.28 -13.43
C SER A 115 32.67 11.85 -13.01
N LEU A 116 32.47 13.17 -12.91
CA LEU A 116 31.22 13.74 -12.38
C LEU A 116 29.97 13.19 -13.09
N VAL A 117 30.03 13.11 -14.41
CA VAL A 117 28.93 12.57 -15.23
C VAL A 117 28.74 11.07 -14.97
N GLU A 118 29.82 10.31 -14.81
CA GLU A 118 29.76 8.88 -14.49
C GLU A 118 29.19 8.64 -13.09
N ASP A 119 29.58 9.45 -12.10
CA ASP A 119 29.09 9.40 -10.73
C ASP A 119 27.59 9.71 -10.66
N ILE A 120 27.13 10.72 -11.40
CA ILE A 120 25.71 11.07 -11.54
C ILE A 120 24.94 9.92 -12.21
N ILE A 121 25.48 9.34 -13.28
CA ILE A 121 24.83 8.23 -14.01
C ILE A 121 24.72 6.99 -13.10
N CYS A 122 25.79 6.61 -12.41
CA CYS A 122 25.81 5.48 -11.49
C CYS A 122 24.82 5.67 -10.33
N PHE A 123 24.79 6.87 -9.75
CA PHE A 123 23.81 7.23 -8.73
C PHE A 123 22.39 7.12 -9.27
N TRP A 124 22.10 7.73 -10.43
CA TRP A 124 20.76 7.73 -11.01
C TRP A 124 20.25 6.33 -11.33
N GLN A 125 21.10 5.47 -11.91
CA GLN A 125 20.73 4.09 -12.23
C GLN A 125 20.40 3.28 -10.97
N SER A 126 21.23 3.40 -9.94
CA SER A 126 21.04 2.72 -8.65
C SER A 126 19.78 3.24 -7.95
N PHE A 127 19.65 4.57 -7.85
CA PHE A 127 18.52 5.25 -7.23
C PHE A 127 17.19 4.90 -7.91
N ARG A 128 17.15 4.88 -9.24
CA ARG A 128 15.95 4.48 -10.01
C ARG A 128 15.55 3.03 -9.70
N SER A 129 16.51 2.12 -9.57
CA SER A 129 16.24 0.73 -9.22
C SER A 129 15.61 0.63 -7.83
N SER A 130 16.19 1.31 -6.85
CA SER A 130 15.70 1.35 -5.47
C SER A 130 14.31 2.00 -5.35
N ILE A 131 14.05 3.10 -6.04
CA ILE A 131 12.73 3.74 -6.06
C ILE A 131 11.68 2.83 -6.69
N ASN A 132 12.02 2.08 -7.74
CA ASN A 132 11.10 1.12 -8.35
C ASN A 132 10.78 -0.05 -7.40
N ALA A 133 11.78 -0.55 -6.67
CA ALA A 133 11.58 -1.58 -5.64
C ALA A 133 10.68 -1.07 -4.51
N LEU A 134 10.98 0.11 -3.98
CA LEU A 134 10.15 0.77 -2.96
C LEU A 134 8.71 0.99 -3.44
N GLY A 135 8.53 1.44 -4.69
CA GLY A 135 7.21 1.68 -5.28
C GLY A 135 6.34 0.42 -5.35
N LYS A 136 6.94 -0.75 -5.60
CA LYS A 136 6.23 -2.04 -5.54
C LYS A 136 5.75 -2.32 -4.11
N LEU A 137 6.66 -2.21 -3.15
CA LEU A 137 6.40 -2.49 -1.73
C LEU A 137 5.38 -1.51 -1.11
N CYS A 138 5.36 -0.28 -1.60
CA CYS A 138 4.41 0.75 -1.16
C CYS A 138 3.15 0.84 -2.03
N VAL A 139 2.80 -0.19 -2.82
CA VAL A 139 1.60 -0.16 -3.69
C VAL A 139 0.31 0.07 -2.91
N ILE A 140 0.24 -0.41 -1.67
CA ILE A 140 -0.92 -0.22 -0.79
C ILE A 140 -1.05 1.25 -0.40
N LEU A 141 0.07 1.93 -0.09
CA LEU A 141 0.09 3.38 0.16
C LEU A 141 -0.34 4.16 -1.08
N ASP A 142 0.18 3.80 -2.26
CA ASP A 142 -0.16 4.46 -3.52
C ASP A 142 -1.66 4.37 -3.83
N ARG A 143 -2.25 3.18 -3.66
CA ARG A 143 -3.68 2.94 -3.94
C ARG A 143 -4.62 3.48 -2.86
N SER A 144 -4.20 3.46 -1.59
CA SER A 144 -5.06 3.85 -0.47
C SER A 144 -5.05 5.33 -0.18
N TYR A 145 -3.94 6.03 -0.47
CA TYR A 145 -3.75 7.44 -0.13
C TYR A 145 -3.36 8.30 -1.33
N ILE A 146 -2.26 8.00 -2.01
CA ILE A 146 -1.71 8.88 -3.06
C ILE A 146 -2.73 9.11 -4.19
N LYS A 147 -3.32 8.03 -4.73
CA LYS A 147 -4.33 8.13 -5.79
C LYS A 147 -5.65 8.75 -5.37
N ARG A 148 -5.95 8.78 -4.06
CA ARG A 148 -7.19 9.36 -3.53
C ARG A 148 -7.04 10.84 -3.14
N GLU A 149 -5.90 11.20 -2.60
CA GLU A 149 -5.67 12.50 -1.95
C GLU A 149 -4.72 13.41 -2.75
N LEU A 150 -3.80 12.86 -3.56
CA LEU A 150 -2.81 13.62 -4.34
C LEU A 150 -3.14 13.69 -5.84
N SER A 151 -4.30 13.18 -6.26
CA SER A 151 -4.74 13.06 -7.66
C SER A 151 -4.91 14.39 -8.40
N SER A 152 -4.83 15.54 -7.72
CA SER A 152 -5.00 16.87 -8.33
C SER A 152 -3.72 17.67 -8.53
N SER A 153 -2.58 17.32 -7.92
CA SER A 153 -1.36 18.15 -8.02
C SER A 153 -0.13 17.46 -8.63
N LEU A 154 0.06 16.15 -8.45
CA LEU A 154 1.25 15.45 -8.97
C LEU A 154 1.06 14.85 -10.38
N VAL A 155 -0.18 14.48 -10.73
CA VAL A 155 -0.49 14.00 -12.10
C VAL A 155 -0.28 15.11 -13.14
N LEU A 156 -0.53 16.37 -12.79
CA LEU A 156 -0.22 17.52 -13.65
C LEU A 156 1.28 17.81 -13.78
N ALA A 157 2.10 17.44 -12.79
CA ALA A 157 3.55 17.65 -12.85
C ALA A 157 4.27 16.54 -13.66
N ILE A 158 3.76 15.31 -13.64
CA ILE A 158 4.35 14.18 -14.37
C ILE A 158 3.93 14.16 -15.86
N GLN A 159 2.84 14.82 -16.25
CA GLN A 159 2.41 14.92 -17.66
C GLN A 159 3.16 15.98 -18.49
N ILE A 160 4.15 16.68 -17.92
CA ILE A 160 4.95 17.71 -18.61
C ILE A 160 6.38 17.23 -18.97
N ILE A 161 6.76 15.99 -18.59
CA ILE A 161 8.00 15.33 -19.06
C ILE A 161 7.64 14.32 -20.14
#